data_AF-A0A3A9B7K7-F1
#
_entry.id   AF-A0A3A9B7K7-F1
#
_cell.length_a   1.000
_cell.length_b   1.000
_cell.length_c   1.000
_cell.angle_alpha   90.00
_cell.angle_beta   90.00
_cell.angle_gamma   90.00
#
_symmetry.space_group_name_H-M   'P 1'
#
loop_
_entity.id
_entity.type
_entity.pdbx_description
1 polymer ?
#
loop_
_entity_poly.entity_id
_entity_poly.type
_entity_poly.pdbx_seq_one_letter_code
_entity_poly.pdbx_strand_id
1 'polypeptide(L)'
;MENEYTEIIPSFKKTIFNASNVDLVKDYGEIAFDMFLKDGLLKDIPLINTALGMKNTVLAIRDRHFIKKTMIFTQQMHDGTISKEKIEKHKRILESNQSKMEREMETVIIYLDKHIHYIKNSILGNFYCAYIDDEQDFDWEDFELFADILDRVSIYDLPELKELCEQEVFTENDKYNSVSLSRLNGLGLVQYANGMVMGYADDIDKEGAYGRRFLARISIIGKVFCEIGLKNIK
;
A
#
# COMPACT_ATOMS: atom_id res chain seq x y z
N MET A 1 6.42 -7.06 -29.46
CA MET A 1 6.14 -5.66 -29.09
C MET A 1 4.66 -5.41 -28.89
N GLU A 2 3.81 -5.31 -29.92
CA GLU A 2 2.36 -5.06 -29.71
C GLU A 2 1.61 -6.21 -29.01
N ASN A 3 2.14 -7.44 -29.10
CA ASN A 3 1.57 -8.63 -28.44
C ASN A 3 2.09 -8.89 -27.01
N GLU A 4 3.14 -8.20 -26.56
CA GLU A 4 3.75 -8.42 -25.23
C GLU A 4 3.11 -7.56 -24.14
N TYR A 5 2.69 -6.34 -24.47
CA TYR A 5 1.98 -5.45 -23.53
C TYR A 5 0.55 -5.95 -23.23
N THR A 6 -0.10 -6.58 -24.21
CA THR A 6 -1.47 -7.12 -24.10
C THR A 6 -1.56 -8.26 -23.09
N GLU A 7 -0.47 -8.96 -22.79
CA GLU A 7 -0.43 -10.09 -21.85
C GLU A 7 -0.09 -9.69 -20.41
N ILE A 8 0.40 -8.46 -20.17
CA ILE A 8 0.80 -8.01 -18.82
C ILE A 8 -0.44 -7.89 -17.92
N ILE A 9 -1.50 -7.22 -18.36
CA ILE A 9 -2.71 -7.03 -17.54
C ILE A 9 -3.36 -8.40 -17.21
N PRO A 10 -3.60 -9.31 -18.17
CA PRO A 10 -4.13 -10.64 -17.86
C PRO A 10 -3.25 -11.45 -16.91
N SER A 11 -1.92 -11.44 -17.10
CA SER A 11 -0.99 -12.19 -16.24
C SER A 11 -0.86 -11.59 -14.85
N PHE A 12 -0.87 -10.25 -14.74
CA PHE A 12 -0.91 -9.52 -13.48
C PHE A 12 -2.17 -9.86 -12.69
N LYS A 13 -3.36 -9.75 -13.30
CA LYS A 13 -4.63 -10.12 -12.68
C LYS A 13 -4.60 -11.56 -12.16
N LYS A 14 -4.21 -12.53 -13.01
CA LYS A 14 -4.09 -13.94 -12.61
C LYS A 14 -3.11 -14.13 -11.46
N THR A 15 -2.06 -13.31 -11.39
CA THR A 15 -1.05 -13.38 -10.33
C THR A 15 -1.62 -12.89 -9.00
N ILE A 16 -2.23 -11.70 -8.96
CA ILE A 16 -2.67 -11.08 -7.70
C ILE A 16 -3.90 -11.76 -7.09
N PHE A 17 -4.77 -12.37 -7.91
CA PHE A 17 -5.99 -13.02 -7.44
C PHE A 17 -5.81 -14.52 -7.13
N ASN A 18 -4.64 -15.12 -7.40
CA ASN A 18 -4.38 -16.51 -7.10
C ASN A 18 -3.64 -16.66 -5.76
N ALA A 19 -4.37 -17.04 -4.72
CA ALA A 19 -3.84 -17.23 -3.36
C ALA A 19 -2.70 -18.27 -3.29
N SER A 20 -2.65 -19.27 -4.18
CA SER A 20 -1.54 -20.25 -4.20
C SER A 20 -0.19 -19.61 -4.55
N ASN A 21 -0.19 -18.46 -5.24
CA ASN A 21 1.04 -17.70 -5.47
C ASN A 21 1.59 -17.10 -4.18
N VAL A 22 0.73 -16.86 -3.17
CA VAL A 22 1.12 -16.32 -1.86
C VAL A 22 1.77 -17.39 -1.00
N ASP A 23 1.25 -18.62 -1.03
CA ASP A 23 1.86 -19.76 -0.34
C ASP A 23 3.30 -19.99 -0.88
N LEU A 24 3.47 -19.89 -2.20
CA LEU A 24 4.78 -19.94 -2.88
C LEU A 24 5.75 -18.79 -2.55
N VAL A 25 5.34 -17.75 -1.82
CA VAL A 25 6.23 -16.64 -1.44
C VAL A 25 6.30 -16.44 0.08
N LYS A 26 5.23 -16.76 0.82
CA LYS A 26 5.20 -16.69 2.30
C LYS A 26 6.21 -17.65 2.93
N ASP A 27 6.40 -18.84 2.36
CA ASP A 27 7.35 -19.83 2.87
C ASP A 27 8.82 -19.40 2.76
N TYR A 28 9.10 -18.30 2.05
CA TYR A 28 10.45 -18.05 1.53
C TYR A 28 11.04 -16.68 1.90
N GLY A 29 10.23 -15.72 2.33
CA GLY A 29 10.69 -14.40 2.76
C GLY A 29 11.45 -13.60 1.69
N GLU A 30 11.88 -12.37 2.03
CA GLU A 30 12.49 -11.44 1.05
C GLU A 30 13.86 -11.89 0.52
N ILE A 31 14.62 -12.64 1.34
CA ILE A 31 15.99 -13.10 1.04
C ILE A 31 15.95 -14.24 0.03
N ALA A 32 14.99 -15.17 0.14
CA ALA A 32 14.98 -16.34 -0.72
C ALA A 32 14.20 -16.12 -2.03
N PHE A 33 13.32 -15.11 -2.12
CA PHE A 33 12.63 -14.74 -3.36
C PHE A 33 13.60 -14.60 -4.56
N ASP A 34 14.70 -13.89 -4.31
CA ASP A 34 15.73 -13.60 -5.30
C ASP A 34 16.49 -14.85 -5.77
N MET A 35 16.58 -15.87 -4.91
CA MET A 35 17.21 -17.17 -5.20
C MET A 35 16.25 -18.06 -5.98
N PHE A 36 14.99 -18.19 -5.54
CA PHE A 36 14.01 -19.04 -6.21
C PHE A 36 13.60 -18.56 -7.59
N LEU A 37 13.63 -17.24 -7.82
CA LEU A 37 13.46 -16.69 -9.15
C LEU A 37 14.58 -17.16 -10.09
N LYS A 38 15.83 -17.25 -9.61
CA LYS A 38 16.97 -17.76 -10.39
C LYS A 38 16.89 -19.27 -10.62
N ASP A 39 16.49 -20.01 -9.59
CA ASP A 39 16.35 -21.47 -9.66
C ASP A 39 15.12 -21.90 -10.48
N GLY A 40 14.25 -20.95 -10.84
CA GLY A 40 13.09 -21.16 -11.70
C GLY A 40 11.90 -21.80 -10.99
N LEU A 41 11.90 -21.89 -9.66
CA LEU A 41 10.79 -22.46 -8.89
C LEU A 41 9.52 -21.60 -8.97
N LEU A 42 9.66 -20.31 -9.30
CA LEU A 42 8.54 -19.38 -9.42
C LEU A 42 7.99 -19.28 -10.85
N LYS A 43 8.48 -20.10 -11.79
CA LYS A 43 8.07 -20.03 -13.21
C LYS A 43 6.57 -20.23 -13.40
N ASP A 44 5.90 -21.00 -12.54
CA ASP A 44 4.46 -21.25 -12.68
C ASP A 44 3.59 -20.02 -12.40
N ILE A 45 4.15 -18.94 -11.83
CA ILE A 45 3.44 -17.68 -11.64
C ILE A 45 3.26 -16.98 -13.00
N PRO A 46 2.02 -16.66 -13.42
CA PRO A 46 1.74 -16.13 -14.76
C PRO A 46 2.56 -14.89 -15.15
N LEU A 47 2.75 -13.94 -14.22
CA LEU A 47 3.54 -12.73 -14.47
C LEU A 47 5.02 -13.04 -14.69
N ILE A 48 5.57 -14.04 -14.00
CA ILE A 48 6.97 -14.46 -14.15
C ILE A 48 7.17 -15.12 -15.51
N ASN A 49 6.25 -15.99 -15.92
CA ASN A 49 6.27 -16.57 -17.27
C ASN A 49 6.22 -15.49 -18.36
N THR A 50 5.39 -14.46 -18.18
CA THR A 50 5.27 -13.33 -19.11
C THR A 50 6.58 -12.55 -19.21
N ALA A 51 7.22 -12.27 -18.08
CA ALA A 51 8.51 -11.57 -18.04
C ALA A 51 9.67 -12.39 -18.65
N LEU A 52 9.73 -13.70 -18.43
CA LEU A 52 10.76 -14.58 -19.02
C LEU A 52 10.68 -14.67 -20.55
N GLY A 53 9.53 -14.33 -21.14
CA GLY A 53 9.38 -14.18 -22.59
C GLY A 53 10.18 -13.01 -23.18
N MET A 54 10.56 -12.02 -22.36
CA MET A 54 11.26 -10.81 -22.79
C MET A 54 12.77 -11.04 -22.89
N LYS A 55 13.37 -10.80 -24.07
CA LYS A 55 14.77 -11.13 -24.37
C LYS A 55 15.82 -10.04 -23.99
N ASN A 56 15.41 -8.93 -23.36
CA ASN A 56 16.31 -7.79 -23.09
C ASN A 56 16.79 -7.76 -21.63
N THR A 57 18.11 -7.73 -21.40
CA THR A 57 18.73 -7.75 -20.07
C THR A 57 18.38 -6.55 -19.19
N VAL A 58 18.20 -5.34 -19.76
CA VAL A 58 17.79 -4.16 -18.99
C VAL A 58 16.34 -4.28 -18.54
N LEU A 59 15.47 -4.82 -19.42
CA LEU A 59 14.08 -5.14 -19.07
C LEU A 59 14.05 -6.16 -17.93
N ALA A 60 14.87 -7.22 -18.00
CA ALA A 60 14.92 -8.27 -16.98
C ALA A 60 15.20 -7.76 -15.55
N ILE A 61 16.02 -6.71 -15.38
CA ILE A 61 16.25 -6.10 -14.04
C ILE A 61 14.99 -5.38 -13.55
N ARG A 62 14.38 -4.56 -14.39
CA ARG A 62 13.15 -3.84 -14.05
C ARG A 62 12.01 -4.82 -13.77
N ASP A 63 11.86 -5.82 -14.62
CA ASP A 63 10.85 -6.86 -14.51
C ASP A 63 11.01 -7.64 -13.20
N ARG A 64 12.24 -7.96 -12.80
CA ARG A 64 12.52 -8.57 -11.49
C ARG A 64 12.04 -7.73 -10.32
N HIS A 65 12.32 -6.42 -10.33
CA HIS A 65 11.84 -5.54 -9.28
C HIS A 65 10.32 -5.45 -9.29
N PHE A 66 9.71 -5.29 -10.47
CA PHE A 66 8.26 -5.23 -10.62
C PHE A 66 7.58 -6.50 -10.10
N ILE A 67 8.04 -7.69 -10.50
CA ILE A 67 7.52 -8.97 -9.99
C ILE A 67 7.62 -9.01 -8.47
N LYS A 68 8.74 -8.60 -7.87
CA LYS A 68 8.90 -8.58 -6.41
C LYS A 68 7.87 -7.67 -5.74
N LYS A 69 7.63 -6.48 -6.28
CA LYS A 69 6.60 -5.55 -5.79
C LYS A 69 5.19 -6.15 -5.92
N THR A 70 4.88 -6.78 -7.06
CA THR A 70 3.62 -7.49 -7.27
C THR A 70 3.43 -8.61 -6.27
N MET A 71 4.46 -9.41 -5.98
CA MET A 71 4.36 -10.49 -5.01
C MET A 71 4.10 -9.96 -3.60
N ILE A 72 4.76 -8.87 -3.18
CA ILE A 72 4.53 -8.25 -1.87
C ILE A 72 3.11 -7.70 -1.76
N PHE A 73 2.62 -7.02 -2.79
CA PHE A 73 1.23 -6.57 -2.88
C PHE A 73 0.25 -7.76 -2.79
N THR A 74 0.52 -8.83 -3.54
CA THR A 74 -0.29 -10.06 -3.54
C THR A 74 -0.29 -10.71 -2.16
N GLN A 75 0.87 -10.83 -1.50
CA GLN A 75 0.96 -11.36 -0.16
C GLN A 75 0.13 -10.57 0.84
N GLN A 76 0.14 -9.23 0.72
CA GLN A 76 -0.70 -8.38 1.55
C GLN A 76 -2.19 -8.61 1.28
N MET A 77 -2.59 -8.72 0.00
CA MET A 77 -3.98 -9.00 -0.35
C MET A 77 -4.52 -10.29 0.27
N HIS A 78 -3.67 -11.31 0.42
CA HIS A 78 -4.03 -12.61 1.00
C HIS A 78 -3.39 -12.82 2.38
N ASP A 79 -3.17 -11.77 3.16
CA ASP A 79 -2.64 -11.87 4.53
C ASP A 79 -3.69 -12.34 5.54
N GLY A 80 -4.97 -12.35 5.15
CA GLY A 80 -6.11 -12.74 5.98
C GLY A 80 -6.93 -11.56 6.50
N THR A 81 -6.56 -10.32 6.18
CA THR A 81 -7.29 -9.10 6.57
C THR A 81 -8.67 -9.02 5.93
N ILE A 82 -8.83 -9.56 4.72
CA ILE A 82 -10.10 -9.71 4.04
C ILE A 82 -10.37 -11.19 3.70
N SER A 83 -11.63 -11.60 3.67
CA SER A 83 -12.01 -12.96 3.35
C SER A 83 -11.70 -13.33 1.89
N LYS A 84 -11.35 -14.60 1.66
CA LYS A 84 -11.15 -15.14 0.30
C LYS A 84 -12.39 -15.00 -0.57
N GLU A 85 -13.58 -15.02 0.04
CA GLU A 85 -14.86 -14.86 -0.65
C GLU A 85 -15.01 -13.45 -1.24
N LYS A 86 -14.66 -12.41 -0.48
CA LYS A 86 -14.70 -11.02 -0.96
C LYS A 86 -13.70 -10.80 -2.12
N ILE A 87 -12.49 -11.34 -2.00
CA ILE A 87 -11.49 -11.31 -3.09
C ILE A 87 -12.03 -11.99 -4.37
N GLU A 88 -12.58 -13.19 -4.26
CA GLU A 88 -13.10 -13.92 -5.42
C GLU A 88 -14.38 -13.27 -5.99
N LYS A 89 -15.21 -12.64 -5.14
CA LYS A 89 -16.35 -11.83 -5.58
C LYS A 89 -15.86 -10.67 -6.45
N HIS A 90 -14.87 -9.90 -5.98
CA HIS A 90 -14.33 -8.78 -6.74
C HIS A 90 -13.71 -9.23 -8.07
N LYS A 91 -12.94 -10.33 -8.06
CA LYS A 91 -12.39 -10.93 -9.27
C LYS A 91 -13.48 -11.25 -10.32
N ARG A 92 -14.63 -11.81 -9.92
CA ARG A 92 -15.77 -12.06 -10.83
C ARG A 92 -16.38 -10.77 -11.38
N ILE A 93 -16.41 -9.70 -10.58
CA ILE A 93 -16.83 -8.36 -11.06
C ILE A 93 -15.88 -7.87 -12.16
N LEU A 94 -14.57 -8.00 -11.97
CA LEU A 94 -13.58 -7.62 -12.99
C LEU A 94 -13.68 -8.48 -14.25
N GLU A 95 -13.92 -9.79 -14.11
CA GLU A 95 -14.09 -10.70 -15.26
C GLU A 95 -15.35 -10.41 -16.08
N SER A 96 -16.37 -9.79 -15.48
CA SER A 96 -17.60 -9.38 -16.18
C SER A 96 -17.59 -7.94 -16.69
N ASN A 97 -16.56 -7.15 -16.35
CA ASN A 97 -16.44 -5.75 -16.76
C ASN A 97 -15.01 -5.40 -17.19
N GLN A 98 -14.75 -5.53 -18.49
CA GLN A 98 -13.43 -5.29 -19.09
C GLN A 98 -12.88 -3.89 -18.80
N SER A 99 -13.70 -2.85 -18.93
CA SER A 99 -13.26 -1.47 -18.72
C SER A 99 -12.85 -1.20 -17.27
N LYS A 100 -13.62 -1.74 -16.31
CA LYS A 100 -13.27 -1.68 -14.89
C LYS A 100 -12.00 -2.46 -14.60
N MET A 101 -11.86 -3.66 -15.17
CA MET A 101 -10.67 -4.49 -15.04
C MET A 101 -9.41 -3.78 -15.56
N GLU A 102 -9.47 -3.22 -16.76
CA GLU A 102 -8.35 -2.45 -17.34
C GLU A 102 -7.99 -1.26 -16.44
N ARG A 103 -8.98 -0.44 -16.06
CA ARG A 103 -8.77 0.70 -15.16
C ARG A 103 -8.06 0.28 -13.87
N GLU A 104 -8.60 -0.72 -13.16
CA GLU A 104 -8.05 -1.10 -11.86
C GLU A 104 -6.66 -1.71 -11.99
N MET A 105 -6.46 -2.62 -12.94
CA MET A 105 -5.19 -3.31 -13.11
C MET A 105 -4.10 -2.34 -13.57
N GLU A 106 -4.39 -1.46 -14.53
CA GLU A 106 -3.42 -0.46 -14.98
C GLU A 106 -3.03 0.50 -13.85
N THR A 107 -4.00 1.01 -13.08
CA THR A 107 -3.72 1.89 -11.94
C THR A 107 -2.82 1.21 -10.91
N VAL A 108 -3.12 -0.03 -10.51
CA VAL A 108 -2.26 -0.76 -9.56
C VAL A 108 -0.87 -0.99 -10.15
N ILE A 109 -0.76 -1.42 -11.42
CA ILE A 109 0.53 -1.62 -12.11
C ILE A 109 1.37 -0.33 -12.09
N ILE A 110 0.77 0.83 -12.36
CA ILE A 110 1.45 2.13 -12.37
C ILE A 110 2.03 2.44 -10.99
N TYR A 111 1.26 2.31 -9.91
CA TYR A 111 1.76 2.57 -8.56
C TYR A 111 2.86 1.59 -8.14
N LEU A 112 2.70 0.30 -8.45
CA LEU A 112 3.76 -0.68 -8.22
C LEU A 112 5.04 -0.30 -8.97
N ASP A 113 4.97 0.08 -10.25
CA ASP A 113 6.16 0.48 -11.02
C ASP A 113 6.86 1.71 -10.41
N LYS A 114 6.08 2.72 -10.00
CA LYS A 114 6.59 3.96 -9.38
C LYS A 114 7.26 3.76 -8.02
N HIS A 115 6.76 2.84 -7.19
CA HIS A 115 7.24 2.70 -5.82
C HIS A 115 8.70 2.23 -5.74
N ILE A 116 9.60 3.06 -5.20
CA ILE A 116 10.99 2.67 -4.96
C ILE A 116 11.09 1.66 -3.80
N HIS A 117 10.33 1.90 -2.72
CA HIS A 117 10.40 1.11 -1.50
C HIS A 117 9.31 0.04 -1.42
N TYR A 118 9.71 -1.17 -1.06
CA TYR A 118 8.83 -2.33 -1.03
C TYR A 118 7.65 -2.21 -0.06
N ILE A 119 7.86 -1.60 1.11
CA ILE A 119 6.81 -1.36 2.12
C ILE A 119 5.59 -0.63 1.56
N LYS A 120 5.77 0.25 0.57
CA LYS A 120 4.64 0.94 -0.07
C LYS A 120 3.72 -0.02 -0.82
N ASN A 121 4.22 -1.15 -1.33
CA ASN A 121 3.38 -2.12 -2.04
C ASN A 121 2.53 -2.93 -1.06
N SER A 122 2.98 -3.13 0.18
CA SER A 122 2.14 -3.65 1.26
C SER A 122 1.05 -2.62 1.60
N ILE A 123 1.41 -1.37 1.84
CA ILE A 123 0.41 -0.32 2.17
C ILE A 123 -0.63 -0.17 1.04
N LEU A 124 -0.20 -0.20 -0.22
CA LEU A 124 -1.11 -0.18 -1.39
C LEU A 124 -2.04 -1.40 -1.39
N GLY A 125 -1.53 -2.58 -1.01
CA GLY A 125 -2.33 -3.80 -0.85
C GLY A 125 -3.43 -3.64 0.18
N ASN A 126 -3.15 -2.96 1.30
CA ASN A 126 -4.16 -2.66 2.31
C ASN A 126 -5.26 -1.73 1.77
N PHE A 127 -4.90 -0.66 1.06
CA PHE A 127 -5.88 0.23 0.44
C PHE A 127 -6.73 -0.50 -0.60
N TYR A 128 -6.12 -1.36 -1.42
CA TYR A 128 -6.87 -2.15 -2.39
C TYR A 128 -7.79 -3.16 -1.69
N CYS A 129 -7.35 -3.78 -0.59
CA CYS A 129 -8.20 -4.63 0.26
C CYS A 129 -9.39 -3.89 0.85
N ALA A 130 -9.20 -2.66 1.35
CA ALA A 130 -10.30 -1.84 1.83
C ALA A 130 -11.30 -1.52 0.72
N TYR A 131 -10.80 -1.21 -0.47
CA TYR A 131 -11.63 -0.95 -1.65
C TYR A 131 -12.50 -2.15 -2.07
N ILE A 132 -11.93 -3.35 -2.08
CA ILE A 132 -12.69 -4.56 -2.46
C ILE A 132 -13.61 -5.06 -1.35
N ASP A 133 -13.46 -4.55 -0.12
CA ASP A 133 -14.31 -4.90 1.01
C ASP A 133 -15.60 -4.07 0.93
N ASP A 134 -16.71 -4.73 0.56
CA ASP A 134 -18.01 -4.09 0.42
C ASP A 134 -18.69 -3.67 1.73
N GLU A 135 -18.10 -4.00 2.88
CA GLU A 135 -18.54 -3.52 4.21
C GLU A 135 -17.76 -2.29 4.67
N GLN A 136 -16.64 -1.98 3.99
CA GLN A 136 -15.81 -0.82 4.29
C GLN A 136 -16.31 0.38 3.47
N ASP A 137 -16.54 1.52 4.14
CA ASP A 137 -16.81 2.80 3.47
C ASP A 137 -15.49 3.35 2.91
N PHE A 138 -15.05 2.79 1.78
CA PHE A 138 -13.82 3.12 1.08
C PHE A 138 -13.95 2.72 -0.38
N ASP A 139 -14.23 3.69 -1.26
CA ASP A 139 -14.51 3.41 -2.66
C ASP A 139 -13.26 3.49 -3.57
N TRP A 140 -13.48 3.49 -4.89
CA TRP A 140 -12.38 3.55 -5.84
C TRP A 140 -11.69 4.92 -5.87
N GLU A 141 -12.43 6.01 -5.67
CA GLU A 141 -11.87 7.36 -5.59
C GLU A 141 -11.04 7.51 -4.31
N ASP A 142 -11.48 6.90 -3.21
CA ASP A 142 -10.69 6.78 -1.99
C ASP A 142 -9.39 6.01 -2.26
N PHE A 143 -9.47 4.84 -2.91
CA PHE A 143 -8.27 4.09 -3.29
C PHE A 143 -7.29 4.93 -4.11
N GLU A 144 -7.77 5.65 -5.13
CA GLU A 144 -6.95 6.52 -5.97
C GLU A 144 -6.29 7.64 -5.13
N LEU A 145 -7.06 8.31 -4.27
CA LEU A 145 -6.58 9.37 -3.38
C LEU A 145 -5.48 8.86 -2.43
N PHE A 146 -5.71 7.74 -1.76
CA PHE A 146 -4.76 7.19 -0.79
C PHE A 146 -3.53 6.60 -1.47
N ALA A 147 -3.65 6.04 -2.67
CA ALA A 147 -2.51 5.63 -3.49
C ALA A 147 -1.65 6.84 -3.92
N ASP A 148 -2.27 7.95 -4.29
CA ASP A 148 -1.57 9.20 -4.60
C ASP A 148 -0.84 9.80 -3.39
N ILE A 149 -1.45 9.74 -2.21
CA ILE A 149 -0.79 10.15 -0.96
C ILE A 149 0.40 9.24 -0.68
N LEU A 150 0.20 7.91 -0.74
CA LEU A 150 1.24 6.91 -0.50
C LEU A 150 2.45 7.07 -1.42
N ASP A 151 2.23 7.37 -2.70
CA ASP A 151 3.31 7.61 -3.67
C ASP A 151 4.24 8.75 -3.22
N ARG A 152 3.66 9.80 -2.60
CA ARG A 152 4.39 10.99 -2.14
C ARG A 152 4.96 10.88 -0.72
N VAL A 153 4.38 10.04 0.15
CA VAL A 153 4.88 9.83 1.52
C VAL A 153 6.32 9.31 1.50
N SER A 154 7.20 9.96 2.26
CA SER A 154 8.53 9.40 2.55
C SER A 154 8.39 8.24 3.54
N ILE A 155 9.01 7.09 3.25
CA ILE A 155 8.98 5.95 4.17
C ILE A 155 9.62 6.26 5.53
N TYR A 156 10.52 7.24 5.57
CA TYR A 156 11.20 7.69 6.78
C TYR A 156 10.29 8.53 7.70
N ASP A 157 9.14 8.98 7.19
CA ASP A 157 8.15 9.74 7.96
C ASP A 157 7.08 8.84 8.57
N LEU A 158 7.01 7.56 8.14
CA LEU A 158 6.03 6.60 8.64
C LEU A 158 6.13 6.34 10.16
N PRO A 159 7.31 6.24 10.79
CA PRO A 159 7.40 6.07 12.25
C PRO A 159 6.75 7.24 13.00
N GLU A 160 7.00 8.47 12.55
CA GLU A 160 6.41 9.68 13.13
C GLU A 160 4.88 9.70 12.96
N LEU A 161 4.40 9.32 11.76
CA LEU A 161 2.97 9.21 11.48
C LEU A 161 2.31 8.14 12.37
N LYS A 162 2.94 6.97 12.54
CA LYS A 162 2.46 5.90 13.42
C LYS A 162 2.32 6.40 14.86
N GLU A 163 3.37 7.05 15.38
CA GLU A 163 3.36 7.58 16.75
C GLU A 163 2.26 8.62 16.94
N LEU A 164 2.08 9.54 15.98
CA LEU A 164 1.01 10.53 16.05
C LEU A 164 -0.39 9.91 15.87
N CYS A 165 -0.52 8.81 15.15
CA CYS A 165 -1.79 8.07 15.07
C CYS A 165 -2.16 7.39 16.39
N GLU A 166 -1.18 6.90 17.15
CA GLU A 166 -1.40 6.32 18.48
C GLU A 166 -1.73 7.39 19.53
N GLN A 167 -1.02 8.52 19.49
CA GLN A 167 -1.18 9.60 20.46
C GLN A 167 -2.31 10.59 20.10
N GLU A 168 -2.73 10.61 18.83
CA GLU A 168 -3.63 11.57 18.17
C GLU A 168 -3.14 13.02 18.13
N VAL A 169 -2.36 13.45 19.13
CA VAL A 169 -1.77 14.78 19.24
C VAL A 169 -0.34 14.70 19.74
N PHE A 170 0.49 15.66 19.30
CA PHE A 170 1.78 15.97 19.93
C PHE A 170 1.70 17.30 20.65
N THR A 171 2.21 17.31 21.87
CA THR A 171 2.31 18.45 22.77
C THR A 171 3.74 18.98 22.82
N GLU A 172 3.94 20.08 23.54
CA GLU A 172 5.26 20.72 23.73
C GLU A 172 6.29 19.82 24.45
N ASN A 173 5.83 18.79 25.17
CA ASN A 173 6.70 17.89 25.92
C ASN A 173 7.07 16.63 25.13
N ASP A 174 6.41 16.39 23.99
CA ASP A 174 6.63 15.20 23.19
C ASP A 174 7.87 15.40 22.30
N LYS A 175 8.59 14.31 22.05
CA LYS A 175 9.74 14.33 21.17
C LYS A 175 9.27 13.97 19.76
N TYR A 176 9.29 14.95 18.86
CA TYR A 176 8.86 14.77 17.49
C TYR A 176 9.90 15.31 16.48
N ASN A 177 9.83 14.82 15.25
CA ASN A 177 10.61 15.36 14.14
C ASN A 177 9.81 16.43 13.37
N SER A 178 10.08 17.70 13.65
CA SER A 178 9.37 18.83 13.02
C SER A 178 9.41 18.82 11.49
N VAL A 179 10.51 18.35 10.88
CA VAL A 179 10.62 18.26 9.43
C VAL A 179 9.74 17.14 8.87
N SER A 180 9.66 16.00 9.57
CA SER A 180 8.71 14.93 9.25
C SER A 180 7.27 15.45 9.32
N LEU A 181 6.91 16.14 10.41
CA LEU A 181 5.59 16.74 10.57
C LEU A 181 5.26 17.76 9.48
N SER A 182 6.21 18.61 9.07
CA SER A 182 6.00 19.56 7.96
C SER A 182 5.74 18.83 6.64
N ARG A 183 6.45 17.74 6.33
CA ARG A 183 6.20 16.93 5.13
C ARG A 183 4.85 16.22 5.19
N LEU A 184 4.53 15.60 6.32
CA LEU A 184 3.23 14.93 6.54
C LEU A 184 2.06 15.93 6.47
N ASN A 185 2.26 17.16 6.97
CA ASN A 185 1.31 18.25 6.85
C ASN A 185 1.11 18.70 5.40
N GLY A 186 2.18 18.76 4.61
CA GLY A 186 2.10 19.01 3.16
C GLY A 186 1.33 17.94 2.38
N LEU A 187 1.18 16.74 2.94
CA LEU A 187 0.39 15.64 2.39
C LEU A 187 -1.04 15.57 2.96
N GLY A 188 -1.39 16.49 3.86
CA GLY A 188 -2.69 16.51 4.52
C GLY A 188 -2.91 15.40 5.56
N LEU A 189 -1.88 14.62 5.90
CA LEU A 189 -1.96 13.52 6.87
C LEU A 189 -1.95 14.04 8.32
N VAL A 190 -1.33 15.19 8.54
CA VAL A 190 -1.16 15.80 9.86
C VAL A 190 -1.55 17.27 9.76
N GLN A 191 -2.06 17.85 10.85
CA GLN A 191 -2.12 19.29 11.00
C GLN A 191 -0.98 19.69 11.94
N TYR A 192 -0.03 20.47 11.43
CA TYR A 192 1.14 20.93 12.19
C TYR A 192 1.33 22.43 11.99
N ALA A 193 1.27 23.20 13.08
CA ALA A 193 1.43 24.66 13.03
C ALA A 193 2.89 25.11 13.14
N ASN A 194 3.84 24.36 12.56
CA ASN A 194 5.26 24.71 12.52
C ASN A 194 5.85 25.07 13.91
N GLY A 195 5.43 24.34 14.95
CA GLY A 195 5.88 24.54 16.33
C GLY A 195 5.10 25.61 17.10
N MET A 196 4.08 26.23 16.51
CA MET A 196 3.11 27.04 17.23
C MET A 196 2.04 26.17 17.89
N VAL A 197 1.51 26.63 19.01
CA VAL A 197 0.38 25.99 19.69
C VAL A 197 -0.88 26.15 18.84
N MET A 198 -1.49 25.01 18.49
CA MET A 198 -2.71 24.94 17.70
C MET A 198 -3.98 25.06 18.54
N GLY A 199 -3.94 24.63 19.79
CA GLY A 199 -5.11 24.62 20.67
C GLY A 199 -4.86 23.85 21.96
N TYR A 200 -5.94 23.62 22.70
CA TYR A 200 -5.94 22.81 23.92
C TYR A 200 -6.49 21.42 23.59
N ALA A 201 -5.88 20.38 24.15
CA ALA A 201 -6.30 18.99 23.97
C ALA A 201 -7.66 18.67 24.63
N ASP A 202 -8.28 19.66 25.30
CA ASP A 202 -9.61 19.56 25.94
C ASP A 202 -10.75 19.22 24.96
N ASP A 203 -10.53 19.40 23.65
CA ASP A 203 -11.47 19.02 22.58
C ASP A 203 -11.38 17.52 22.19
N ILE A 204 -10.63 16.70 22.94
CA ILE A 204 -10.39 15.28 22.68
C ILE A 204 -10.74 14.50 23.96
N ASP A 205 -11.80 13.68 23.90
CA ASP A 205 -12.37 12.88 25.00
C ASP A 205 -11.40 11.81 25.58
N LYS A 206 -10.28 12.22 26.17
CA LYS A 206 -9.39 11.34 26.93
C LYS A 206 -9.23 11.84 28.36
N GLU A 207 -9.81 11.10 29.30
CA GLU A 207 -9.61 11.27 30.74
C GLU A 207 -8.11 11.32 31.06
N GLY A 208 -7.62 12.50 31.46
CA GLY A 208 -6.22 12.75 31.85
C GLY A 208 -5.48 13.84 31.07
N ALA A 209 -6.11 14.49 30.09
CA ALA A 209 -5.49 15.51 29.24
C ALA A 209 -6.02 16.95 29.42
N TYR A 210 -6.64 17.27 30.57
CA TYR A 210 -7.12 18.63 30.83
C TYR A 210 -5.99 19.68 30.69
N GLY A 211 -6.14 20.63 29.75
CA GLY A 211 -5.35 21.84 29.61
C GLY A 211 -4.02 21.75 28.84
N ARG A 212 -3.73 20.67 28.11
CA ARG A 212 -2.44 20.54 27.38
C ARG A 212 -2.46 21.22 26.01
N ARG A 213 -1.49 22.11 25.78
CA ARG A 213 -1.24 22.77 24.49
C ARG A 213 -0.68 21.76 23.49
N PHE A 214 -1.33 21.59 22.34
CA PHE A 214 -0.83 20.72 21.27
C PHE A 214 -0.28 21.52 20.09
N LEU A 215 0.73 20.94 19.44
CA LEU A 215 1.50 21.52 18.33
C LEU A 215 1.16 20.83 17.00
N ALA A 216 0.80 19.55 17.07
CA ALA A 216 0.35 18.77 15.93
C ALA A 216 -0.82 17.86 16.33
N ARG A 217 -1.68 17.55 15.37
CA ARG A 217 -2.74 16.55 15.50
C ARG A 217 -2.87 15.73 14.22
N ILE A 218 -3.25 14.47 14.36
CA ILE A 218 -3.60 13.66 13.19
C ILE A 218 -4.81 14.26 12.47
N SER A 219 -4.79 14.27 11.14
CA SER A 219 -5.94 14.71 10.33
C SER A 219 -6.93 13.55 10.13
N ILE A 220 -8.12 13.83 9.59
CA ILE A 220 -9.09 12.77 9.22
C ILE A 220 -8.48 11.83 8.18
N ILE A 221 -7.85 12.38 7.14
CA ILE A 221 -7.16 11.61 6.11
C ILE A 221 -5.99 10.82 6.72
N GLY A 222 -5.26 11.40 7.68
CA GLY A 222 -4.20 10.71 8.41
C GLY A 222 -4.71 9.52 9.21
N LYS A 223 -5.86 9.65 9.88
CA LYS A 223 -6.50 8.55 10.61
C LYS A 223 -6.83 7.39 9.67
N VAL A 224 -7.51 7.66 8.55
CA VAL A 224 -7.84 6.63 7.56
C VAL A 224 -6.58 5.98 6.96
N PHE A 225 -5.55 6.78 6.65
CA PHE A 225 -4.27 6.27 6.15
C PHE A 225 -3.63 5.29 7.16
N CYS A 226 -3.66 5.61 8.45
CA CYS A 226 -3.13 4.75 9.50
C CYS A 226 -3.97 3.49 9.71
N GLU A 227 -5.29 3.65 9.86
CA GLU A 227 -6.23 2.57 10.15
C GLU A 227 -6.26 1.50 9.05
N ILE A 228 -6.22 1.94 7.79
CA ILE A 228 -6.23 1.04 6.63
C ILE A 228 -4.81 0.74 6.20
N GLY A 229 -4.06 1.76 5.78
CA GLY A 229 -2.79 1.61 5.09
C GLY A 229 -1.70 0.98 5.96
N LEU A 230 -1.60 1.37 7.24
CA LEU A 230 -0.54 0.89 8.15
C LEU A 230 -0.93 -0.37 8.93
N LYS A 231 -2.13 -0.92 8.70
CA LYS A 231 -2.60 -2.15 9.32
C LYS A 231 -1.65 -3.31 9.03
N ASN A 232 -1.20 -3.99 10.08
CA ASN A 232 -0.25 -5.12 10.02
C ASN A 232 1.12 -4.80 9.37
N ILE A 233 1.43 -3.52 9.13
CA ILE A 233 2.73 -3.09 8.58
C ILE A 233 3.73 -2.95 9.73
N LYS A 234 4.74 -3.82 9.74
CA LYS A 234 5.84 -3.79 10.74
C LYS A 234 6.74 -2.59 10.50
#